data_AF-A0A951E1U4-F1
#
_entry.id   AF-A0A951E1U4-F1
#
_cell.length_a   1.000
_cell.length_b   1.000
_cell.length_c   1.000
_cell.angle_alpha   90.00
_cell.angle_beta   90.00
_cell.angle_gamma   90.00
#
_symmetry.space_group_name_H-M   'P 1'
#
loop_
_entity.id
_entity.type
_entity.pdbx_description
1 polymer ?
#
loop_
_entity_poly.entity_id
_entity_poly.type
_entity_poly.pdbx_seq_one_letter_code
_entity_poly.pdbx_strand_id
1 'polypeptide(L)'
;MPAPVVIADSITRIGPEAAGAVVVNASHGGVYAAYLAAKLRAAAAIFNDAGVGRDRAGIGGLDYLEEFGVAAATVGHETARIGDGAHMMASGIITHANALAASLGVSSGQSCRDAAARLQEARPAPRSPPEALEAAFLLIADPPQVWALDSASLVSPEHKDAIVITGSHGGLLGGKPETALKYDVRGALYNDAGIGKDEAGVSRLPALDARGIPAATVSAASARIGDARSTYEDGIVSRVNARAAALGLREGISARAFVAGLRRAVAR
;
A
#
# COMPACT_ATOMS: atom_id res chain seq x y z
N MET A 1 0.67 27.14 17.45
CA MET A 1 1.26 25.89 17.98
C MET A 1 1.62 25.03 16.79
N PRO A 2 2.78 24.34 16.80
CA PRO A 2 3.15 23.42 15.73
C PRO A 2 2.09 22.32 15.60
N ALA A 3 1.82 21.87 14.37
CA ALA A 3 0.88 20.79 14.12
C ALA A 3 1.32 19.51 14.86
N PRO A 4 0.42 18.75 15.52
CA PRO A 4 0.79 17.49 16.17
C PRO A 4 1.26 16.46 15.13
N VAL A 5 2.06 15.48 15.55
CA VAL A 5 2.46 14.35 14.69
C VAL A 5 1.62 13.13 15.05
N VAL A 6 0.95 12.55 14.05
CA VAL A 6 0.21 11.29 14.18
C VAL A 6 0.94 10.23 13.38
N ILE A 7 1.23 9.10 14.02
CA ILE A 7 1.94 7.97 13.42
C ILE A 7 0.98 6.80 13.31
N ALA A 8 0.93 6.15 12.14
CA ALA A 8 0.12 4.95 11.95
C ALA A 8 0.74 3.95 10.97
N ASP A 9 0.41 2.68 11.16
CA ASP A 9 0.84 1.59 10.27
C ASP A 9 0.10 1.62 8.92
N SER A 10 -1.01 2.36 8.82
CA SER A 10 -1.76 2.58 7.58
C SER A 10 -2.61 3.83 7.69
N ILE A 11 -2.77 4.59 6.60
CA ILE A 11 -3.68 5.73 6.54
C ILE A 11 -5.13 5.33 6.81
N THR A 12 -5.52 4.08 6.50
CA THR A 12 -6.86 3.54 6.74
C THR A 12 -7.16 3.25 8.22
N ARG A 13 -6.17 3.43 9.11
CA ARG A 13 -6.29 3.27 10.56
C ARG A 13 -6.33 4.59 11.31
N ILE A 14 -6.34 5.72 10.60
CA ILE A 14 -6.34 7.05 11.18
C ILE A 14 -7.75 7.64 11.15
N GLY A 15 -8.14 8.22 12.27
CA GLY A 15 -9.43 8.87 12.46
C GLY A 15 -9.34 10.41 12.48
N PRO A 16 -10.28 11.08 13.17
CA PRO A 16 -10.35 12.54 13.26
C PRO A 16 -9.09 13.22 13.82
N GLU A 17 -8.23 12.50 14.53
CA GLU A 17 -6.96 13.00 15.06
C GLU A 17 -5.97 13.46 13.98
N ALA A 18 -6.17 13.06 12.71
CA ALA A 18 -5.39 13.57 11.59
C ALA A 18 -5.65 15.06 11.29
N ALA A 19 -6.79 15.61 11.71
CA ALA A 19 -7.17 16.98 11.36
C ALA A 19 -6.14 17.99 11.89
N GLY A 20 -5.44 18.63 10.96
CA GLY A 20 -4.36 19.58 11.24
C GLY A 20 -3.07 18.97 11.78
N ALA A 21 -2.92 17.64 11.73
CA ALA A 21 -1.70 16.95 12.11
C ALA A 21 -0.75 16.74 10.91
N VAL A 22 0.53 16.52 11.20
CA VAL A 22 1.45 15.85 10.28
C VAL A 22 1.25 14.35 10.41
N VAL A 23 0.79 13.71 9.34
CA VAL A 23 0.47 12.29 9.33
C VAL A 23 1.65 11.50 8.77
N VAL A 24 2.37 10.77 9.61
CA VAL A 24 3.40 9.80 9.19
C VAL A 24 2.73 8.42 9.14
N ASN A 25 2.48 7.92 7.94
CA ASN A 25 1.74 6.68 7.75
C ASN A 25 2.51 5.69 6.87
N ALA A 26 2.49 4.41 7.25
CA ALA A 26 3.23 3.39 6.53
C ALA A 26 2.50 2.73 5.35
N SER A 27 1.52 3.44 4.79
CA SER A 27 0.98 3.12 3.47
C SER A 27 1.90 3.65 2.36
N HIS A 28 1.66 3.19 1.12
CA HIS A 28 2.31 3.76 -0.05
C HIS A 28 1.81 5.18 -0.34
N GLY A 29 2.62 6.02 -0.96
CA GLY A 29 2.28 7.38 -1.39
C GLY A 29 1.41 7.45 -2.65
N GLY A 30 0.55 6.47 -2.88
CA GLY A 30 -0.36 6.44 -4.03
C GLY A 30 -1.56 7.37 -3.86
N VAL A 31 -2.25 7.65 -4.97
CA VAL A 31 -3.33 8.66 -5.04
C VAL A 31 -4.43 8.45 -4.00
N TYR A 32 -4.90 7.22 -3.78
CA TYR A 32 -5.98 6.99 -2.82
C TYR A 32 -5.54 7.21 -1.36
N ALA A 33 -4.32 6.80 -0.99
CA ALA A 33 -3.78 7.07 0.35
C ALA A 33 -3.61 8.58 0.58
N ALA A 34 -3.14 9.30 -0.43
CA ALA A 34 -3.09 10.76 -0.45
C ALA A 34 -4.49 11.39 -0.31
N TYR A 35 -5.49 10.90 -1.06
CA TYR A 35 -6.88 11.32 -0.91
C TYR A 35 -7.38 11.17 0.53
N LEU A 36 -7.09 10.05 1.21
CA LEU A 36 -7.49 9.86 2.61
C LEU A 36 -6.84 10.90 3.54
N ALA A 37 -5.55 11.20 3.36
CA ALA A 37 -4.88 12.24 4.15
C ALA A 37 -5.53 13.63 3.94
N ALA A 38 -5.86 13.98 2.69
CA ALA A 38 -6.57 15.22 2.37
C ALA A 38 -8.01 15.24 2.91
N LYS A 39 -8.76 14.13 2.79
CA LYS A 39 -10.12 13.96 3.34
C LYS A 39 -10.14 14.12 4.85
N LEU A 40 -9.13 13.60 5.55
CA LEU A 40 -8.95 13.74 7.00
C LEU A 40 -8.41 15.12 7.42
N ARG A 41 -8.16 16.02 6.46
CA ARG A 41 -7.65 17.38 6.69
C ARG A 41 -6.30 17.42 7.40
N ALA A 42 -5.40 16.49 7.07
CA ALA A 42 -4.02 16.55 7.51
C ALA A 42 -3.37 17.89 7.10
N ALA A 43 -2.50 18.43 7.96
CA ALA A 43 -1.68 19.59 7.62
C ALA A 43 -0.57 19.21 6.63
N ALA A 44 -0.03 18.00 6.79
CA ALA A 44 0.95 17.41 5.89
C ALA A 44 0.95 15.88 6.03
N ALA A 45 1.56 15.17 5.08
CA ALA A 45 1.66 13.70 5.15
C ALA A 45 3.02 13.17 4.70
N ILE A 46 3.51 12.13 5.37
CA ILE A 46 4.68 11.34 4.96
C ILE A 46 4.24 9.89 4.74
N PHE A 47 4.53 9.36 3.55
CA PHE A 47 4.21 7.99 3.13
C PHE A 47 5.47 7.15 2.92
N ASN A 48 5.31 5.88 2.54
CA ASN A 48 6.38 5.06 1.97
C ASN A 48 6.36 5.16 0.43
N ASP A 49 7.52 5.23 -0.23
CA ASP A 49 7.58 5.33 -1.69
C ASP A 49 7.24 4.02 -2.42
N ALA A 50 7.22 2.89 -1.70
CA ALA A 50 6.82 1.58 -2.20
C ALA A 50 7.55 1.18 -3.50
N GLY A 51 8.84 1.53 -3.60
CA GLY A 51 9.65 1.27 -4.80
C GLY A 51 9.38 2.22 -5.96
N VAL A 52 8.62 3.31 -5.74
CA VAL A 52 8.05 4.23 -6.73
C VAL A 52 7.03 3.55 -7.66
N GLY A 53 7.32 2.32 -8.08
CA GLY A 53 6.46 1.45 -8.84
C GLY A 53 6.27 1.89 -10.29
N ARG A 54 5.55 1.05 -11.04
CA ARG A 54 5.13 1.35 -12.40
C ARG A 54 4.39 2.68 -12.46
N ASP A 55 4.70 3.49 -13.47
CA ASP A 55 4.09 4.81 -13.71
C ASP A 55 4.14 5.74 -12.48
N ARG A 56 5.13 5.54 -11.60
CA ARG A 56 5.29 6.28 -10.33
C ARG A 56 4.11 6.14 -9.36
N ALA A 57 3.34 5.05 -9.46
CA ALA A 57 2.12 4.85 -8.68
C ALA A 57 2.33 4.89 -7.16
N GLY A 58 3.51 4.48 -6.66
CA GLY A 58 3.87 4.51 -5.25
C GLY A 58 4.07 5.92 -4.68
N ILE A 59 4.21 6.94 -5.53
CA ILE A 59 4.39 8.35 -5.13
C ILE A 59 3.45 9.33 -5.84
N GLY A 60 2.52 8.85 -6.67
CA GLY A 60 1.60 9.71 -7.42
C GLY A 60 0.68 10.58 -6.54
N GLY A 61 0.54 10.23 -5.27
CA GLY A 61 -0.16 11.02 -4.27
C GLY A 61 0.52 12.34 -3.90
N LEU A 62 1.82 12.50 -4.20
CA LEU A 62 2.54 13.76 -3.96
C LEU A 62 1.99 14.91 -4.83
N ASP A 63 1.82 14.65 -6.12
CA ASP A 63 1.26 15.61 -7.08
C ASP A 63 -0.21 15.90 -6.75
N TYR A 64 -0.98 14.85 -6.43
CA TYR A 64 -2.36 14.99 -5.99
C TYR A 64 -2.50 15.89 -4.75
N LEU A 65 -1.69 15.68 -3.71
CA LEU A 65 -1.75 16.51 -2.49
C LEU A 65 -1.34 17.96 -2.74
N GLU A 66 -0.41 18.19 -3.67
CA GLU A 66 -0.01 19.53 -4.07
C GLU A 66 -1.17 20.33 -4.67
N GLU A 67 -2.01 19.71 -5.51
CA GLU A 67 -3.22 20.34 -6.07
C GLU A 67 -4.20 20.83 -4.99
N PHE A 68 -4.23 20.16 -3.84
CA PHE A 68 -5.07 20.53 -2.70
C PHE A 68 -4.35 21.44 -1.68
N GLY A 69 -3.09 21.79 -1.91
CA GLY A 69 -2.32 22.64 -1.00
C GLY A 69 -1.81 21.90 0.24
N VAL A 70 -1.60 20.59 0.17
CA VAL A 70 -1.07 19.78 1.27
C VAL A 70 0.39 19.43 1.01
N ALA A 71 1.26 19.76 1.96
CA ALA A 71 2.66 19.38 1.90
C ALA A 71 2.81 17.86 2.10
N ALA A 72 3.58 17.20 1.24
CA ALA A 72 3.73 15.76 1.29
C ALA A 72 5.13 15.29 0.93
N ALA A 73 5.54 14.17 1.54
CA ALA A 73 6.80 13.50 1.25
C ALA A 73 6.66 11.98 1.33
N THR A 74 7.67 11.26 0.85
CA THR A 74 7.79 9.81 1.01
C THR A 74 9.15 9.44 1.57
N VAL A 75 9.21 8.44 2.45
CA VAL A 75 10.44 7.75 2.80
C VAL A 75 10.74 6.61 1.84
N GLY A 76 12.00 6.21 1.74
CA GLY A 76 12.42 5.07 0.93
C GLY A 76 12.04 3.73 1.53
N HIS A 77 11.42 2.85 0.73
CA HIS A 77 11.13 1.45 1.06
C HIS A 77 12.36 0.65 1.53
N GLU A 78 13.57 1.00 1.07
CA GLU A 78 14.84 0.39 1.52
C GLU A 78 15.27 0.84 2.93
N THR A 79 14.78 1.98 3.41
CA THR A 79 15.15 2.55 4.72
C THR A 79 14.08 2.32 5.77
N ALA A 80 12.84 2.13 5.35
CA ALA A 80 11.73 1.89 6.25
C ALA A 80 10.77 0.80 5.77
N ARG A 81 10.36 -0.03 6.71
CA ARG A 81 9.39 -1.10 6.49
C ARG A 81 8.02 -0.50 6.16
N ILE A 82 7.48 -0.86 5.02
CA ILE A 82 6.08 -0.56 4.69
C ILE A 82 5.16 -1.31 5.66
N GLY A 83 4.08 -0.67 6.10
CA GLY A 83 3.20 -1.18 7.16
C GLY A 83 3.69 -0.96 8.60
N ASP A 84 4.84 -0.32 8.85
CA ASP A 84 5.34 0.00 10.21
C ASP A 84 5.61 1.51 10.36
N GLY A 85 4.63 2.23 10.91
CA GLY A 85 4.70 3.69 11.04
C GLY A 85 5.75 4.15 12.05
N ALA A 86 5.92 3.37 13.12
CA ALA A 86 6.91 3.66 14.15
C ALA A 86 8.34 3.53 13.60
N HIS A 87 8.61 2.49 12.81
CA HIS A 87 9.90 2.31 12.14
C HIS A 87 10.14 3.40 11.09
N MET A 88 9.11 3.80 10.32
CA MET A 88 9.23 4.94 9.39
C MET A 88 9.67 6.21 10.10
N MET A 89 9.00 6.57 11.21
CA MET A 89 9.36 7.75 11.99
C MET A 89 10.78 7.64 12.60
N ALA A 90 11.18 6.45 13.04
CA ALA A 90 12.45 6.24 13.70
C ALA A 90 13.66 6.23 12.73
N SER A 91 13.51 5.62 11.55
CA SER A 91 14.64 5.26 10.68
C SER A 91 14.46 5.64 9.21
N GLY A 92 13.27 6.05 8.78
CA GLY A 92 13.01 6.34 7.37
C GLY A 92 13.79 7.54 6.87
N ILE A 93 14.21 7.49 5.61
CA ILE A 93 14.90 8.58 4.91
C ILE A 93 14.02 9.05 3.77
N ILE A 94 13.78 10.36 3.69
CA ILE A 94 13.00 10.98 2.61
C ILE A 94 13.66 10.69 1.26
N THR A 95 12.87 10.19 0.31
CA THR A 95 13.28 9.99 -1.08
C THR A 95 12.67 11.04 -2.00
N HIS A 96 11.40 11.40 -1.78
CA HIS A 96 10.65 12.34 -2.60
C HIS A 96 9.84 13.31 -1.73
N ALA A 97 9.63 14.52 -2.22
CA ALA A 97 8.79 15.54 -1.60
C ALA A 97 8.13 16.37 -2.70
N ASN A 98 6.89 16.83 -2.47
CA ASN A 98 6.26 17.81 -3.35
C ASN A 98 6.83 19.23 -3.10
N ALA A 99 6.52 20.19 -3.97
CA ALA A 99 7.07 21.54 -3.91
C ALA A 99 6.67 22.26 -2.61
N LEU A 100 5.49 21.99 -2.09
CA LEU A 100 5.03 22.54 -0.80
C LEU A 100 5.88 22.04 0.37
N ALA A 101 6.16 20.74 0.44
CA ALA A 101 7.06 20.18 1.46
C ALA A 101 8.49 20.70 1.29
N ALA A 102 8.97 20.80 0.04
CA ALA A 102 10.27 21.38 -0.26
C ALA A 102 10.38 22.85 0.20
N SER A 103 9.31 23.64 0.07
CA SER A 103 9.26 25.03 0.55
C SER A 103 9.38 25.17 2.08
N LEU A 104 9.00 24.12 2.82
CA LEU A 104 9.16 24.00 4.27
C LEU A 104 10.53 23.43 4.66
N GLY A 105 11.41 23.19 3.68
CA GLY A 105 12.78 22.69 3.88
C GLY A 105 12.90 21.17 3.91
N VAL A 106 11.87 20.43 3.48
CA VAL A 106 11.98 18.97 3.33
C VAL A 106 12.80 18.65 2.07
N SER A 107 13.78 17.77 2.20
CA SER A 107 14.65 17.37 1.07
C SER A 107 14.99 15.89 1.10
N SER A 108 15.35 15.34 -0.06
CA SER A 108 15.82 13.95 -0.18
C SER A 108 17.08 13.73 0.65
N GLY A 109 17.21 12.56 1.28
CA GLY A 109 18.30 12.24 2.20
C GLY A 109 18.07 12.70 3.65
N GLN A 110 17.05 13.51 3.91
CA GLN A 110 16.67 13.91 5.27
C GLN A 110 15.99 12.77 6.04
N SER A 111 16.16 12.69 7.36
CA SER A 111 15.41 11.74 8.19
C SER A 111 13.91 12.06 8.21
N CYS A 112 13.08 11.03 8.33
CA CYS A 112 11.62 11.16 8.45
C CYS A 112 11.24 12.03 9.66
N ARG A 113 11.97 11.91 10.77
CA ARG A 113 11.76 12.70 11.98
C ARG A 113 11.98 14.18 11.73
N ASP A 114 13.09 14.54 11.10
CA ASP A 114 13.41 15.94 10.84
C ASP A 114 12.45 16.53 9.78
N ALA A 115 12.07 15.73 8.79
CA ALA A 115 11.07 16.12 7.80
C ALA A 115 9.71 16.35 8.47
N ALA A 116 9.27 15.44 9.35
CA ALA A 116 8.04 15.60 10.10
C ALA A 116 8.05 16.88 10.95
N ALA A 117 9.17 17.17 11.63
CA ALA A 117 9.34 18.41 12.41
C ALA A 117 9.19 19.67 11.55
N ARG A 118 9.79 19.70 10.35
CA ARG A 118 9.63 20.81 9.40
C ARG A 118 8.19 20.96 8.92
N LEU A 119 7.52 19.84 8.65
CA LEU A 119 6.13 19.81 8.22
C LEU A 119 5.15 20.27 9.32
N GLN A 120 5.56 20.37 10.59
CA GLN A 120 4.70 20.90 11.65
C GLN A 120 4.37 22.40 11.46
N GLU A 121 5.11 23.10 10.59
CA GLU A 121 4.82 24.48 10.17
C GLU A 121 3.77 24.56 9.04
N ALA A 122 3.38 23.41 8.47
CA ALA A 122 2.33 23.36 7.45
C ALA A 122 0.97 23.76 8.03
N ARG A 123 0.15 24.39 7.19
CA ARG A 123 -1.23 24.73 7.54
C ARG A 123 -2.18 23.74 6.86
N PRO A 124 -3.31 23.39 7.50
CA PRO A 124 -4.32 22.55 6.86
C PRO A 124 -4.79 23.15 5.54
N ALA A 125 -4.95 22.30 4.54
CA ALA A 125 -5.48 22.72 3.25
C ALA A 125 -6.88 23.37 3.39
N PRO A 126 -7.16 24.41 2.58
CA PRO A 126 -8.44 25.11 2.62
C PRO A 126 -9.56 24.34 1.92
N ARG A 127 -9.22 23.37 1.05
CA ARG A 127 -10.18 22.63 0.22
C ARG A 127 -10.17 21.15 0.56
N SER A 128 -11.36 20.57 0.63
CA SER A 128 -11.52 19.13 0.66
C SER A 128 -11.40 18.56 -0.76
N PRO A 129 -10.81 17.36 -0.93
CA PRO A 129 -10.83 16.68 -2.20
C PRO A 129 -12.25 16.23 -2.58
N PRO A 130 -12.55 16.05 -3.88
CA PRO A 130 -13.74 15.34 -4.30
C PRO A 130 -13.73 13.90 -3.78
N GLU A 131 -14.89 13.28 -3.65
CA GLU A 131 -14.99 11.91 -3.19
C GLU A 131 -14.29 10.96 -4.18
N ALA A 132 -13.28 10.25 -3.70
CA ALA A 132 -12.66 9.13 -4.38
C ALA A 132 -13.07 7.82 -3.69
N LEU A 133 -13.27 6.78 -4.51
CA LEU A 133 -13.63 5.44 -4.06
C LEU A 133 -12.55 4.46 -4.52
N GLU A 134 -12.18 3.55 -3.63
CA GLU A 134 -11.53 2.30 -4.04
C GLU A 134 -12.57 1.46 -4.79
N ALA A 135 -12.14 0.79 -5.87
CA ALA A 135 -13.04 0.00 -6.69
C ALA A 135 -12.85 -1.51 -6.46
N ALA A 136 -13.95 -2.22 -6.66
CA ALA A 136 -14.03 -3.67 -6.68
C ALA A 136 -14.54 -4.12 -8.06
N PHE A 137 -13.80 -5.03 -8.71
CA PHE A 137 -14.12 -5.52 -10.04
C PHE A 137 -14.19 -7.05 -10.03
N LEU A 138 -15.33 -7.60 -10.42
CA LEU A 138 -15.43 -9.01 -10.75
C LEU A 138 -14.79 -9.25 -12.12
N LEU A 139 -13.62 -9.90 -12.13
CA LEU A 139 -12.85 -10.18 -13.35
C LEU A 139 -13.28 -11.49 -14.01
N ILE A 140 -13.64 -12.49 -13.21
CA ILE A 140 -14.11 -13.78 -13.68
C ILE A 140 -15.29 -14.24 -12.82
N ALA A 141 -16.44 -14.42 -13.45
CA ALA A 141 -17.70 -14.78 -12.78
C ALA A 141 -17.82 -16.27 -12.42
N ASP A 142 -17.17 -17.15 -13.19
CA ASP A 142 -17.23 -18.60 -12.94
C ASP A 142 -16.44 -18.99 -11.68
N PRO A 143 -16.99 -19.86 -10.81
CA PRO A 143 -16.28 -20.35 -9.63
C PRO A 143 -14.96 -21.09 -9.94
N PRO A 144 -13.91 -20.93 -9.11
CA PRO A 144 -13.79 -19.88 -8.11
C PRO A 144 -13.70 -18.51 -8.80
N GLN A 145 -14.49 -17.56 -8.31
CA GLN A 145 -14.55 -16.19 -8.83
C GLN A 145 -13.19 -15.51 -8.65
N VAL A 146 -12.91 -14.53 -9.50
CA VAL A 146 -11.72 -13.68 -9.37
C VAL A 146 -12.15 -12.23 -9.24
N TRP A 147 -11.73 -11.61 -8.13
CA TRP A 147 -12.00 -10.21 -7.84
C TRP A 147 -10.70 -9.40 -7.83
N ALA A 148 -10.71 -8.24 -8.47
CA ALA A 148 -9.69 -7.21 -8.31
C ALA A 148 -10.22 -6.13 -7.38
N LEU A 149 -9.58 -5.93 -6.23
CA LEU A 149 -9.96 -4.99 -5.19
C LEU A 149 -8.81 -4.00 -4.97
N ASP A 150 -9.01 -2.71 -5.21
CA ASP A 150 -7.92 -1.73 -5.12
C ASP A 150 -7.27 -1.70 -3.72
N SER A 151 -7.97 -2.17 -2.70
CA SER A 151 -7.42 -2.40 -1.37
C SER A 151 -7.90 -3.67 -0.69
N ALA A 152 -7.02 -4.24 0.13
CA ALA A 152 -7.32 -5.34 1.03
C ALA A 152 -8.41 -5.00 2.07
N SER A 153 -8.70 -3.72 2.34
CA SER A 153 -9.83 -3.34 3.21
C SER A 153 -11.20 -3.61 2.59
N LEU A 154 -11.28 -3.73 1.26
CA LEU A 154 -12.51 -4.07 0.54
C LEU A 154 -12.86 -5.56 0.62
N VAL A 155 -11.95 -6.40 1.13
CA VAL A 155 -12.24 -7.82 1.33
C VAL A 155 -13.36 -7.97 2.35
N SER A 156 -14.47 -8.49 1.86
CA SER A 156 -15.72 -8.75 2.59
C SER A 156 -16.04 -10.26 2.64
N PRO A 157 -17.05 -10.69 3.42
CA PRO A 157 -17.51 -12.08 3.44
C PRO A 157 -17.94 -12.64 2.07
N GLU A 158 -18.28 -11.80 1.09
CA GLU A 158 -18.67 -12.24 -0.25
C GLU A 158 -17.51 -12.92 -1.02
N HIS A 159 -16.27 -12.63 -0.62
CA HIS A 159 -15.07 -13.11 -1.28
C HIS A 159 -14.58 -14.47 -0.75
N LYS A 160 -15.28 -15.10 0.20
CA LYS A 160 -14.78 -16.29 0.91
C LYS A 160 -14.37 -17.43 -0.01
N ASP A 161 -15.09 -17.63 -1.11
CA ASP A 161 -14.86 -18.69 -2.09
C ASP A 161 -14.13 -18.18 -3.35
N ALA A 162 -13.65 -16.94 -3.33
CA ALA A 162 -13.00 -16.28 -4.46
C ALA A 162 -11.48 -16.26 -4.32
N ILE A 163 -10.80 -15.97 -5.44
CA ILE A 163 -9.42 -15.49 -5.46
C ILE A 163 -9.48 -13.96 -5.51
N VAL A 164 -8.72 -13.32 -4.62
CA VAL A 164 -8.68 -11.86 -4.53
C VAL A 164 -7.32 -11.35 -4.99
N ILE A 165 -7.35 -10.36 -5.86
CA ILE A 165 -6.19 -9.63 -6.33
C ILE A 165 -6.29 -8.24 -5.74
N THR A 166 -5.27 -7.78 -5.02
CA THR A 166 -5.30 -6.48 -4.37
C THR A 166 -4.35 -5.47 -5.02
N GLY A 167 -4.71 -4.20 -4.94
CA GLY A 167 -3.80 -3.08 -5.19
C GLY A 167 -2.89 -2.78 -3.99
N SER A 168 -3.13 -3.39 -2.82
CA SER A 168 -2.36 -3.15 -1.60
C SER A 168 -0.95 -3.75 -1.66
N HIS A 169 -0.05 -3.20 -0.83
CA HIS A 169 1.25 -3.84 -0.58
C HIS A 169 1.11 -5.17 0.19
N GLY A 170 2.07 -6.07 0.00
CA GLY A 170 2.16 -7.36 0.67
C GLY A 170 2.73 -7.28 2.09
N GLY A 171 2.92 -6.07 2.65
CA GLY A 171 3.34 -5.88 4.03
C GLY A 171 2.23 -6.01 5.09
N LEU A 172 2.56 -6.63 6.23
CA LEU A 172 1.74 -6.66 7.44
C LEU A 172 1.71 -5.28 8.10
N LEU A 173 0.59 -4.95 8.72
CA LEU A 173 0.46 -3.71 9.49
C LEU A 173 0.97 -3.94 10.91
N GLY A 174 2.00 -3.20 11.33
CA GLY A 174 2.66 -3.33 12.63
C GLY A 174 3.29 -4.71 12.87
N GLY A 175 3.60 -5.45 11.80
CA GLY A 175 4.10 -6.83 11.89
C GLY A 175 3.08 -7.86 12.40
N LYS A 176 1.80 -7.51 12.47
CA LYS A 176 0.74 -8.33 13.07
C LYS A 176 0.13 -9.32 12.07
N PRO A 177 0.26 -10.64 12.25
CA PRO A 177 -0.22 -11.64 11.28
C PRO A 177 -1.73 -11.56 10.96
N GLU A 178 -2.55 -11.16 11.92
CA GLU A 178 -4.00 -10.99 11.75
C GLU A 178 -4.37 -9.90 10.74
N THR A 179 -3.43 -9.01 10.41
CA THR A 179 -3.62 -7.95 9.41
C THR A 179 -3.39 -8.41 7.98
N ALA A 180 -2.95 -9.66 7.79
CA ALA A 180 -2.69 -10.20 6.46
C ALA A 180 -3.93 -10.15 5.56
N LEU A 181 -5.08 -10.52 6.11
CA LEU A 181 -6.36 -10.49 5.41
C LEU A 181 -7.54 -10.58 6.38
N LYS A 182 -8.60 -9.79 6.16
CA LYS A 182 -9.76 -9.70 7.06
C LYS A 182 -10.64 -10.96 7.05
N TYR A 183 -10.83 -11.57 5.89
CA TYR A 183 -11.60 -12.79 5.71
C TYR A 183 -10.78 -13.76 4.87
N ASP A 184 -10.89 -15.06 5.15
CA ASP A 184 -10.22 -16.08 4.34
C ASP A 184 -10.80 -16.09 2.92
N VAL A 185 -9.93 -16.37 1.95
CA VAL A 185 -10.23 -16.46 0.51
C VAL A 185 -9.51 -17.68 -0.06
N ARG A 186 -9.83 -18.10 -1.28
CA ARG A 186 -9.17 -19.25 -1.95
C ARG A 186 -7.75 -18.96 -2.40
N GLY A 187 -7.38 -17.69 -2.51
CA GLY A 187 -6.00 -17.21 -2.66
C GLY A 187 -5.93 -15.71 -2.85
N ALA A 188 -4.73 -15.14 -2.63
CA ALA A 188 -4.55 -13.69 -2.59
C ALA A 188 -3.30 -13.21 -3.36
N LEU A 189 -3.42 -12.09 -4.06
CA LEU A 189 -2.28 -11.38 -4.66
C LEU A 189 -2.14 -9.96 -4.09
N TYR A 190 -0.90 -9.52 -3.91
CA TYR A 190 -0.52 -8.17 -3.46
C TYR A 190 0.56 -7.58 -4.35
N ASN A 191 0.88 -6.30 -4.18
CA ASN A 191 2.07 -5.66 -4.73
C ASN A 191 3.24 -5.80 -3.73
N ASP A 192 4.46 -6.10 -4.19
CA ASP A 192 5.60 -6.25 -3.26
C ASP A 192 6.17 -4.93 -2.75
N ALA A 193 5.73 -3.78 -3.28
CA ALA A 193 6.23 -2.46 -2.87
C ALA A 193 7.76 -2.33 -2.92
N GLY A 194 8.40 -3.04 -3.86
CA GLY A 194 9.85 -3.11 -4.00
C GLY A 194 10.52 -4.14 -3.08
N ILE A 195 9.73 -4.98 -2.39
CA ILE A 195 10.14 -5.89 -1.29
C ILE A 195 10.60 -5.09 -0.06
N GLY A 196 11.55 -4.18 -0.26
CA GLY A 196 12.02 -3.21 0.71
C GLY A 196 12.70 -3.83 1.92
N LYS A 197 12.92 -2.96 2.91
CA LYS A 197 13.67 -3.29 4.12
C LYS A 197 13.13 -4.52 4.83
N ASP A 198 14.01 -5.46 5.13
CA ASP A 198 13.74 -6.69 5.88
C ASP A 198 12.59 -7.53 5.28
N GLU A 199 12.44 -7.50 3.95
CA GLU A 199 11.34 -8.14 3.20
C GLU A 199 9.94 -7.68 3.62
N ALA A 200 9.81 -6.47 4.17
CA ALA A 200 8.55 -5.97 4.71
C ALA A 200 7.41 -6.02 3.70
N GLY A 201 7.66 -5.73 2.42
CA GLY A 201 6.69 -5.71 1.34
C GLY A 201 6.10 -7.07 0.96
N VAL A 202 6.62 -8.18 1.49
CA VAL A 202 6.10 -9.54 1.26
C VAL A 202 5.73 -10.28 2.55
N SER A 203 5.77 -9.60 3.70
CA SER A 203 5.54 -10.19 5.03
C SER A 203 4.15 -10.79 5.26
N ARG A 204 3.14 -10.51 4.42
CA ARG A 204 1.84 -11.21 4.42
C ARG A 204 1.94 -12.65 3.95
N LEU A 205 2.93 -13.01 3.12
CA LEU A 205 3.00 -14.34 2.50
C LEU A 205 3.13 -15.47 3.54
N PRO A 206 4.03 -15.39 4.55
CA PRO A 206 4.07 -16.39 5.62
C PRO A 206 2.80 -16.42 6.48
N ALA A 207 2.19 -15.27 6.75
CA ALA A 207 0.96 -15.19 7.56
C ALA A 207 -0.25 -15.83 6.84
N LEU A 208 -0.33 -15.68 5.52
CA LEU A 208 -1.34 -16.34 4.68
C LEU A 208 -1.07 -17.85 4.53
N ASP A 209 0.21 -18.23 4.46
CA ASP A 209 0.60 -19.64 4.41
C ASP A 209 0.15 -20.40 5.66
N ALA A 210 0.35 -19.81 6.84
CA ALA A 210 -0.11 -20.34 8.12
C ALA A 210 -1.64 -20.50 8.21
N ARG A 211 -2.39 -19.73 7.42
CA ARG A 211 -3.86 -19.83 7.27
C ARG A 211 -4.30 -20.81 6.18
N GLY A 212 -3.36 -21.46 5.49
CA GLY A 212 -3.65 -22.36 4.38
C GLY A 212 -4.04 -21.65 3.08
N ILE A 213 -3.78 -20.35 2.97
CA ILE A 213 -4.15 -19.55 1.80
C ILE A 213 -2.96 -19.46 0.84
N PRO A 214 -3.04 -20.00 -0.39
CA PRO A 214 -2.01 -19.78 -1.40
C PRO A 214 -1.98 -18.32 -1.82
N ALA A 215 -0.81 -17.70 -1.79
CA ALA A 215 -0.66 -16.28 -2.03
C ALA A 215 0.63 -15.94 -2.77
N ALA A 216 0.63 -14.77 -3.40
CA ALA A 216 1.77 -14.22 -4.11
C ALA A 216 1.81 -12.69 -4.02
N THR A 217 2.99 -12.13 -4.28
CA THR A 217 3.14 -10.72 -4.62
C THR A 217 3.52 -10.56 -6.08
N VAL A 218 3.18 -9.44 -6.69
CA VAL A 218 3.71 -8.99 -7.98
C VAL A 218 4.75 -7.89 -7.77
N SER A 219 5.70 -7.78 -8.71
CA SER A 219 6.72 -6.74 -8.66
C SER A 219 6.10 -5.33 -8.78
N ALA A 220 6.50 -4.43 -7.89
CA ALA A 220 6.14 -3.01 -7.96
C ALA A 220 6.51 -2.38 -9.31
N ALA A 221 7.58 -2.85 -9.98
CA ALA A 221 7.97 -2.38 -11.30
C ALA A 221 7.02 -2.82 -12.42
N SER A 222 6.20 -3.85 -12.20
CA SER A 222 5.30 -4.42 -13.22
C SER A 222 3.86 -3.92 -13.13
N ALA A 223 3.39 -3.56 -11.94
CA ALA A 223 2.01 -3.18 -11.68
C ALA A 223 1.90 -1.92 -10.81
N ARG A 224 0.87 -1.12 -11.07
CA ARG A 224 0.57 0.10 -10.31
C ARG A 224 0.00 -0.26 -8.95
N ILE A 225 0.71 0.08 -7.87
CA ILE A 225 0.17 -0.08 -6.50
C ILE A 225 -1.05 0.83 -6.30
N GLY A 226 -2.09 0.31 -5.66
CA GLY A 226 -3.41 0.93 -5.57
C GLY A 226 -4.35 0.69 -6.76
N ASP A 227 -3.92 -0.04 -7.80
CA ASP A 227 -4.76 -0.45 -8.95
C ASP A 227 -4.73 -1.97 -9.09
N ALA A 228 -5.79 -2.64 -8.62
CA ALA A 228 -5.84 -4.10 -8.61
C ALA A 228 -6.00 -4.71 -10.00
N ARG A 229 -6.54 -3.96 -10.97
CA ARG A 229 -6.57 -4.42 -12.36
C ARG A 229 -5.16 -4.39 -12.93
N SER A 230 -4.35 -3.36 -12.68
CA SER A 230 -2.93 -3.39 -13.07
C SER A 230 -2.19 -4.58 -12.43
N THR A 231 -2.43 -4.88 -11.15
CA THR A 231 -1.89 -6.11 -10.51
C THR A 231 -2.26 -7.37 -11.30
N TYR A 232 -3.50 -7.51 -11.76
CA TYR A 232 -3.93 -8.68 -12.54
C TYR A 232 -3.41 -8.70 -13.98
N GLU A 233 -3.55 -7.58 -14.68
CA GLU A 233 -3.36 -7.48 -16.11
C GLU A 233 -1.89 -7.45 -16.49
N ASP A 234 -1.09 -6.73 -15.69
CA ASP A 234 0.29 -6.41 -15.98
C ASP A 234 1.28 -7.14 -15.07
N GLY A 235 0.85 -7.49 -13.85
CA GLY A 235 1.75 -7.91 -12.79
C GLY A 235 2.57 -9.14 -13.15
N ILE A 236 3.85 -9.12 -12.77
CA ILE A 236 4.77 -10.27 -12.80
C ILE A 236 4.99 -10.71 -11.37
N VAL A 237 4.72 -11.99 -11.07
CA VAL A 237 4.85 -12.56 -9.73
C VAL A 237 6.30 -12.46 -9.26
N SER A 238 6.53 -11.81 -8.12
CA SER A 238 7.85 -11.61 -7.52
C SER A 238 8.15 -12.54 -6.36
N ARG A 239 7.15 -12.93 -5.58
CA ARG A 239 7.25 -13.92 -4.51
C ARG A 239 6.00 -14.78 -4.45
N VAL A 240 6.16 -16.03 -4.04
CA VAL A 240 5.07 -16.96 -3.76
C VAL A 240 5.25 -17.57 -2.37
N ASN A 241 4.16 -17.83 -1.66
CA ASN A 241 4.26 -18.59 -0.40
C ASN A 241 4.38 -20.11 -0.66
N ALA A 242 4.74 -20.86 0.39
CA ALA A 242 4.99 -22.30 0.29
C ALA A 242 3.76 -23.07 -0.22
N ARG A 243 2.56 -22.67 0.19
CA ARG A 243 1.30 -23.23 -0.29
C ARG A 243 1.10 -23.04 -1.78
N ALA A 244 1.29 -21.82 -2.29
CA ALA A 244 1.21 -21.56 -3.72
C ALA A 244 2.27 -22.35 -4.51
N ALA A 245 3.50 -22.44 -3.98
CA ALA A 245 4.58 -23.24 -4.57
C ALA A 245 4.22 -24.73 -4.63
N ALA A 246 3.60 -25.30 -3.59
CA ALA A 246 3.14 -26.68 -3.56
C ALA A 246 2.05 -26.99 -4.60
N LEU A 247 1.33 -25.97 -5.08
CA LEU A 247 0.36 -26.08 -6.19
C LEU A 247 1.02 -25.92 -7.58
N GLY A 248 2.35 -25.83 -7.64
CA GLY A 248 3.12 -25.65 -8.88
C GLY A 248 3.14 -24.20 -9.40
N LEU A 249 2.70 -23.23 -8.59
CA LEU A 249 2.79 -21.81 -8.91
C LEU A 249 4.19 -21.29 -8.57
N ARG A 250 4.70 -20.32 -9.33
CA ARG A 250 6.11 -19.90 -9.24
C ARG A 250 6.29 -18.42 -9.52
N GLU A 251 7.44 -17.89 -9.10
CA GLU A 251 7.90 -16.54 -9.43
C GLU A 251 8.19 -16.39 -10.94
N GLY A 252 8.15 -15.16 -11.43
CA GLY A 252 8.47 -14.79 -12.82
C GLY A 252 7.35 -15.01 -13.84
N ILE A 253 6.23 -15.64 -13.48
CA ILE A 253 5.05 -15.74 -14.36
C ILE A 253 4.14 -14.50 -14.22
N SER A 254 3.28 -14.25 -15.20
CA SER A 254 2.28 -13.19 -15.08
C SER A 254 1.24 -13.51 -14.00
N ALA A 255 0.65 -12.47 -13.40
CA ALA A 255 -0.43 -12.59 -12.44
C ALA A 255 -1.63 -13.33 -13.05
N ARG A 256 -1.95 -13.08 -14.34
CA ARG A 256 -2.96 -13.87 -15.07
C ARG A 256 -2.64 -15.36 -15.10
N ALA A 257 -1.39 -15.73 -15.40
CA ALA A 257 -0.96 -17.13 -15.44
C ALA A 257 -1.01 -17.77 -14.04
N PHE A 258 -0.57 -17.04 -13.00
CA PHE A 258 -0.68 -17.46 -11.61
C PHE A 258 -2.14 -17.72 -11.22
N VAL A 259 -3.04 -16.77 -11.47
CA VAL A 259 -4.48 -16.89 -11.17
C VAL A 259 -5.09 -18.06 -11.94
N ALA A 260 -4.79 -18.22 -13.22
CA ALA A 260 -5.29 -19.36 -14.00
C ALA A 260 -4.80 -20.71 -13.46
N GLY A 261 -3.54 -20.80 -13.03
CA GLY A 261 -2.99 -21.99 -12.37
C GLY A 261 -3.67 -22.27 -11.04
N LEU A 262 -3.84 -21.24 -10.21
CA LEU A 262 -4.48 -21.33 -8.91
C LEU A 262 -5.94 -21.79 -9.04
N ARG A 263 -6.71 -21.20 -9.97
CA ARG A 263 -8.10 -21.62 -10.24
C ARG A 263 -8.19 -23.12 -10.56
N ARG A 264 -7.30 -23.64 -11.40
CA ARG A 264 -7.27 -25.08 -11.73
C ARG A 264 -6.91 -25.95 -10.53
N ALA A 265 -6.04 -25.45 -9.65
CA ALA A 265 -5.58 -26.19 -8.48
C ALA A 265 -6.66 -26.26 -7.38
N VAL A 266 -7.44 -25.19 -7.21
CA VAL A 266 -8.46 -25.08 -6.14
C VAL A 266 -9.88 -25.44 -6.60
N ALA A 267 -10.08 -25.66 -7.89
CA ALA A 267 -11.34 -26.22 -8.42
C ALA A 267 -11.42 -27.75 -8.29
N ARG A 268 -10.33 -28.40 -7.89
CA ARG A 268 -10.26 -29.83 -7.56
C ARG A 268 -10.55 -30.03 -6.08
#